data_AF-F6GCP8-F1
#
_entry.id   AF-F6GCP8-F1
#
_cell.length_a   1.000
_cell.length_b   1.000
_cell.length_c   1.000
_cell.angle_alpha   90.00
_cell.angle_beta   90.00
_cell.angle_gamma   90.00
#
_symmetry.space_group_name_H-M   'P 1'
#
loop_
_entity.id
_entity.type
_entity.pdbx_description
1 polymer ?
#
loop_
_entity_poly.entity_id
_entity_poly.type
_entity_poly.pdbx_seq_one_letter_code
_entity_poly.pdbx_strand_id
1 'polypeptide(L)'
;MSSQILIVTGALFGMLSVIFGAFGAHALKKTLSPNQLQSFETGVKYQMYHAIVLLVLGFGQGPQTRAIYWCFTLGIILFSFSIYGLVLSDAKGKKIKILGPITPIGGLLLVIGWLLLLLNSF
;
A
#
# COMPACT_ATOMS: atom_id res chain seq x y z
N MET A 1 -5.73 -6.80 18.59
CA MET A 1 -6.36 -7.26 17.33
C MET A 1 -6.07 -8.75 17.21
N SER A 2 -6.87 -9.59 16.55
CA SER A 2 -6.48 -11.00 16.39
C SER A 2 -5.35 -11.12 15.37
N SER A 3 -4.35 -11.96 15.65
CA SER A 3 -3.18 -12.12 14.78
C SER A 3 -3.57 -12.65 13.39
N GLN A 4 -4.64 -13.47 13.33
CA GLN A 4 -5.22 -13.95 12.08
C GLN A 4 -5.65 -12.83 11.14
N ILE A 5 -6.23 -11.73 11.64
CA ILE A 5 -6.68 -10.64 10.77
C ILE A 5 -5.49 -9.91 10.14
N LEU A 6 -4.37 -9.78 10.87
CA LEU A 6 -3.14 -9.21 10.33
C LEU A 6 -2.56 -10.10 9.22
N ILE A 7 -2.54 -11.42 9.45
CA ILE A 7 -2.04 -12.40 8.47
C ILE A 7 -2.89 -12.35 7.20
N VAL A 8 -4.22 -12.43 7.32
CA VAL A 8 -5.14 -12.42 6.18
C VAL A 8 -5.00 -11.12 5.38
N THR A 9 -5.01 -9.97 6.06
CA THR A 9 -4.88 -8.66 5.39
C THR A 9 -3.51 -8.51 4.74
N GLY A 10 -2.44 -8.91 5.42
CA GLY A 10 -1.08 -8.88 4.87
C GLY A 10 -0.92 -9.78 3.65
N ALA A 11 -1.43 -11.02 3.71
CA ALA A 11 -1.39 -11.97 2.60
C ALA A 11 -2.20 -11.45 1.39
N LEU A 12 -3.38 -10.88 1.63
CA LEU A 12 -4.21 -10.28 0.59
C LEU A 12 -3.49 -9.11 -0.10
N PHE A 13 -2.94 -8.16 0.66
CA PHE A 13 -2.20 -7.05 0.06
C PHE A 13 -0.91 -7.50 -0.63
N GLY A 14 -0.21 -8.49 -0.09
CA GLY A 14 0.96 -9.09 -0.72
C GLY A 14 0.61 -9.71 -2.07
N MET A 15 -0.42 -10.56 -2.12
CA MET A 15 -0.93 -11.17 -3.36
C MET A 15 -1.31 -10.10 -4.39
N LEU A 16 -2.10 -9.09 -3.99
CA LEU A 16 -2.50 -8.00 -4.89
C LEU A 16 -1.29 -7.20 -5.39
N SER A 17 -0.27 -7.00 -4.56
CA SER A 17 0.95 -6.28 -4.96
C SER A 17 1.72 -7.08 -6.01
N VAL A 18 1.84 -8.41 -5.88
CA VAL A 18 2.44 -9.27 -6.91
C VAL A 18 1.65 -9.18 -8.21
N ILE A 19 0.32 -9.28 -8.15
CA ILE A 19 -0.56 -9.16 -9.32
C ILE A 19 -0.33 -7.81 -10.02
N PHE A 20 -0.42 -6.70 -9.28
CA PHE A 20 -0.23 -5.38 -9.85
C PHE A 20 1.19 -5.16 -10.37
N GLY A 21 2.22 -5.63 -9.65
CA GLY A 21 3.61 -5.59 -10.12
C GLY A 21 3.80 -6.32 -11.45
N ALA A 22 3.20 -7.50 -11.60
CA ALA A 22 3.23 -8.26 -12.85
C ALA A 22 2.53 -7.51 -13.99
N PHE A 23 1.35 -6.92 -13.74
CA PHE A 23 0.67 -6.04 -14.69
C PHE A 23 1.52 -4.83 -15.08
N GLY A 24 2.17 -4.17 -14.11
CA GLY A 24 3.09 -3.06 -14.33
C GLY A 24 4.20 -3.43 -15.32
N ALA A 25 4.92 -4.51 -15.02
CA ALA A 25 6.10 -4.93 -15.79
C ALA A 25 5.78 -5.45 -17.20
N HIS A 26 4.65 -6.14 -17.39
CA HIS A 26 4.36 -6.84 -18.65
C HIS A 26 3.27 -6.17 -19.49
N ALA A 27 2.15 -5.78 -18.88
CA ALA A 27 0.98 -5.27 -19.59
C ALA A 27 1.02 -3.74 -19.74
N LEU A 28 1.37 -3.04 -18.65
CA LEU A 28 1.23 -1.59 -18.57
C LEU A 28 2.46 -0.83 -19.10
N LYS A 29 3.63 -1.48 -19.21
CA LYS A 29 4.86 -0.87 -19.71
C LYS A 29 4.74 -0.27 -21.12
N LYS A 30 3.89 -0.83 -21.98
CA LYS A 30 3.65 -0.32 -23.34
C LYS A 30 2.61 0.80 -23.40
N THR A 31 1.77 0.93 -22.37
CA THR A 31 0.66 1.89 -22.34
C THR A 31 0.94 3.12 -21.49
N LEU A 32 1.78 2.98 -20.45
CA LEU A 32 2.12 4.05 -19.53
C LEU A 32 3.39 4.77 -19.99
N SER A 33 3.43 6.08 -19.80
CA SER A 33 4.69 6.83 -19.92
C SER A 33 5.68 6.37 -18.84
N PRO A 34 7.00 6.60 -19.01
CA PRO A 34 8.00 6.24 -18.00
C PRO A 34 7.69 6.76 -16.59
N ASN A 35 7.22 8.01 -16.48
CA ASN A 35 6.86 8.62 -15.19
C ASN A 35 5.60 7.99 -14.56
N GLN A 36 4.63 7.62 -15.39
CA GLN A 36 3.42 6.92 -14.94
C GLN A 36 3.75 5.51 -14.46
N LEU A 37 4.60 4.78 -15.19
CA LEU A 37 5.06 3.45 -14.81
C LEU A 37 5.84 3.50 -13.50
N GLN A 38 6.78 4.45 -13.35
CA GLN A 38 7.52 4.65 -12.11
C GLN A 38 6.60 4.95 -10.92
N SER A 39 5.58 5.79 -11.12
CA SER A 39 4.59 6.09 -10.09
C SER A 39 3.81 4.84 -9.70
N PHE A 40 3.35 4.07 -10.69
CA PHE A 40 2.65 2.80 -10.47
C PHE A 40 3.50 1.80 -9.68
N GLU A 41 4.77 1.62 -10.06
CA GLU A 41 5.73 0.78 -9.34
C GLU A 41 5.99 1.27 -7.90
N THR A 42 5.96 2.57 -7.66
CA THR A 42 6.03 3.14 -6.30
C THR A 42 4.85 2.69 -5.45
N GLY A 43 3.63 2.72 -6.00
CA GLY A 43 2.45 2.17 -5.34
C GLY A 43 2.62 0.68 -5.00
N VAL A 44 3.10 -0.12 -5.96
CA VAL A 44 3.35 -1.57 -5.78
C VAL A 44 4.33 -1.84 -4.65
N LYS A 45 5.45 -1.11 -4.62
CA LYS A 45 6.49 -1.25 -3.59
C LYS A 45 5.95 -0.92 -2.19
N TYR A 46 5.27 0.21 -2.05
CA TYR A 46 4.71 0.60 -0.75
C TYR A 46 3.61 -0.37 -0.29
N GLN A 47 2.77 -0.89 -1.19
CA GLN A 47 1.82 -1.94 -0.84
C GLN A 47 2.53 -3.21 -0.34
N MET A 48 3.58 -3.68 -1.03
CA MET A 48 4.31 -4.89 -0.65
C MET A 48 4.99 -4.75 0.70
N TYR A 49 5.72 -3.65 0.93
CA TYR A 49 6.46 -3.45 2.17
C TYR A 49 5.54 -3.49 3.39
N HIS A 50 4.41 -2.79 3.33
CA HIS A 50 3.48 -2.74 4.46
C HIS A 50 2.62 -4.00 4.57
N ALA A 51 2.41 -4.75 3.48
CA ALA A 51 1.86 -6.10 3.54
C ALA A 51 2.78 -7.06 4.32
N ILE A 52 4.09 -7.00 4.04
CA ILE A 52 5.10 -7.78 4.77
C ILE A 52 5.12 -7.38 6.25
N VAL A 53 5.04 -6.09 6.57
CA VAL A 53 4.92 -5.63 7.97
C VAL A 53 3.71 -6.25 8.67
N LEU A 54 2.54 -6.25 8.02
CA LEU A 54 1.34 -6.89 8.58
C LEU A 54 1.54 -8.41 8.80
N LEU A 55 2.19 -9.10 7.87
CA LEU A 55 2.51 -10.52 8.03
C LEU A 55 3.48 -10.76 9.20
N VAL A 56 4.55 -9.97 9.31
CA VAL A 56 5.52 -10.06 10.41
C VAL A 56 4.83 -9.84 11.76
N LEU A 57 3.96 -8.85 11.87
CA LEU A 57 3.20 -8.58 13.09
C LEU A 57 2.17 -9.67 13.40
N GLY A 58 1.57 -10.28 12.39
CA GLY A 58 0.60 -11.34 12.53
C GLY A 58 1.20 -12.69 12.93
N PHE A 59 2.40 -13.02 12.44
CA PHE A 59 3.11 -14.25 12.82
C PHE A 59 4.00 -14.08 14.06
N GLY A 60 4.42 -12.86 14.37
CA GLY A 60 5.27 -12.54 15.52
C GLY A 60 4.50 -12.26 16.82
N GLN A 61 5.26 -12.12 17.91
CA GLN A 61 4.76 -11.68 19.22
C GLN A 61 4.88 -10.16 19.44
N GLY A 62 5.01 -9.38 18.36
CA GLY A 62 5.14 -7.92 18.43
C GLY A 62 3.84 -7.21 18.84
N PRO A 63 3.87 -5.89 19.04
CA PRO A 63 2.70 -5.12 19.46
C PRO A 63 1.58 -5.15 18.40
N GLN A 64 0.46 -5.82 18.71
CA GLN A 64 -0.70 -5.98 17.81
C GLN A 64 -1.87 -5.05 18.19
N THR A 65 -1.60 -3.74 18.24
CA THR A 65 -2.64 -2.75 18.55
C THR A 65 -3.59 -2.52 17.35
N ARG A 66 -4.85 -2.16 17.63
CA ARG A 66 -5.80 -1.81 16.57
C ARG A 66 -5.34 -0.59 15.77
N ALA A 67 -4.68 0.36 16.41
CA ALA A 67 -4.18 1.57 15.76
C ALA A 67 -3.11 1.25 14.71
N ILE A 68 -2.13 0.41 15.04
CA ILE A 68 -1.08 -0.05 14.11
C ILE A 68 -1.71 -0.72 12.89
N TYR A 69 -2.63 -1.66 13.11
CA TYR A 69 -3.33 -2.36 12.05
C TYR A 69 -4.04 -1.40 11.08
N TRP A 70 -4.82 -0.46 11.61
CA TRP A 70 -5.59 0.48 10.76
C TRP A 70 -4.70 1.51 10.08
N CYS A 71 -3.62 1.97 10.71
CA CYS A 71 -2.65 2.87 10.09
C CYS A 71 -2.02 2.22 8.84
N PHE A 72 -1.56 0.97 8.93
CA PHE A 72 -1.02 0.28 7.76
C PHE A 72 -2.10 -0.09 6.75
N THR A 73 -3.24 -0.61 7.17
CA THR A 73 -4.31 -1.05 6.26
C THR A 73 -4.88 0.12 5.46
N LEU A 74 -5.31 1.19 6.14
CA LEU A 74 -5.82 2.39 5.47
C LEU A 74 -4.70 3.13 4.75
N GLY A 75 -3.49 3.16 5.31
CA GLY A 75 -2.33 3.74 4.64
C GLY A 75 -2.04 3.08 3.29
N ILE A 76 -2.06 1.74 3.20
CA ILE A 76 -1.90 1.01 1.94
C ILE A 76 -3.00 1.38 0.95
N ILE A 77 -4.26 1.35 1.39
CA ILE A 77 -5.42 1.65 0.54
C ILE A 77 -5.32 3.09 0.00
N LEU A 78 -5.17 4.07 0.88
CA LEU A 78 -5.16 5.48 0.49
C LEU A 78 -3.88 5.88 -0.25
N PHE A 79 -2.73 5.27 0.03
CA PHE A 79 -1.47 5.58 -0.67
C PHE A 79 -1.38 4.85 -2.00
N SER A 80 -1.42 3.52 -1.98
CA SER A 80 -1.09 2.69 -3.14
C SER A 80 -2.22 2.64 -4.16
N PHE A 81 -3.47 2.44 -3.71
CA PHE A 81 -4.61 2.32 -4.63
C PHE A 81 -5.01 3.67 -5.23
N SER A 82 -4.77 4.79 -4.52
CA SER A 82 -4.92 6.13 -5.12
C SER A 82 -3.90 6.36 -6.24
N ILE A 83 -2.64 5.95 -6.06
CA ILE A 83 -1.61 6.03 -7.10
C ILE A 83 -2.02 5.18 -8.32
N TYR A 84 -2.48 3.95 -8.12
CA TYR A 84 -2.95 3.11 -9.23
C TYR A 84 -4.11 3.78 -9.97
N GLY A 85 -5.11 4.28 -9.23
CA GLY A 85 -6.24 4.99 -9.81
C GLY A 85 -5.84 6.25 -10.56
N LEU A 86 -4.91 7.05 -10.01
CA LEU A 86 -4.36 8.23 -10.68
C LEU A 86 -3.69 7.85 -11.99
N VAL A 87 -2.75 6.91 -11.95
CA VAL A 87 -1.98 6.50 -13.13
C VAL A 87 -2.88 5.92 -14.21
N LEU A 88 -3.77 4.99 -13.85
CA LEU A 88 -4.65 4.34 -14.82
C LEU A 88 -5.70 5.28 -15.39
N SER A 89 -6.22 6.22 -14.60
CA SER A 89 -7.19 7.21 -15.09
C SER A 89 -6.54 8.28 -15.96
N ASP A 90 -5.31 8.69 -15.62
CA ASP A 90 -4.49 9.62 -16.41
C ASP A 90 -4.11 9.00 -17.76
N ALA A 91 -3.70 7.73 -17.79
CA ALA A 91 -3.41 7.00 -19.02
C ALA A 91 -4.64 6.85 -19.94
N LYS A 92 -5.85 6.88 -19.37
CA LYS A 92 -7.13 6.88 -20.12
C LYS A 92 -7.60 8.29 -20.52
N GLY A 93 -6.82 9.33 -20.26
CA GLY A 93 -7.17 10.73 -20.53
C GLY A 93 -8.25 11.31 -19.61
N LYS A 94 -8.66 10.60 -18.56
CA LYS A 94 -9.71 11.01 -17.60
C LYS A 94 -9.17 11.05 -16.18
N LYS A 95 -8.09 11.81 -15.96
CA LYS A 95 -7.39 11.88 -14.67
C LYS A 95 -8.33 12.24 -13.51
N ILE A 96 -8.45 11.33 -12.55
CA ILE A 96 -9.26 11.52 -11.34
C ILE A 96 -8.47 12.38 -10.33
N LYS A 97 -8.58 13.70 -10.43
CA LYS A 97 -7.77 14.65 -9.66
C LYS A 97 -7.93 14.53 -8.14
N ILE A 98 -9.08 14.10 -7.64
CA ILE A 98 -9.35 13.95 -6.19
C ILE A 98 -8.45 12.89 -5.53
N LEU A 99 -7.90 11.95 -6.30
CA LEU A 99 -6.98 10.95 -5.76
C LEU A 99 -5.61 11.55 -5.39
N GLY A 100 -5.23 12.69 -5.98
CA GLY A 100 -3.94 13.34 -5.73
C GLY A 100 -3.72 13.70 -4.26
N PRO A 101 -4.66 14.44 -3.62
CA PRO A 101 -4.61 14.72 -2.19
C PRO A 101 -4.80 13.51 -1.28
N ILE A 102 -5.34 12.38 -1.78
CA ILE A 102 -5.57 11.17 -0.97
C ILE A 102 -4.25 10.41 -0.74
N THR A 103 -3.35 10.38 -1.72
CA THR A 103 -2.03 9.75 -1.59
C THR A 103 -1.24 10.23 -0.36
N PRO A 104 -1.02 11.55 -0.11
CA PRO A 104 -0.26 12.00 1.06
C PRO A 104 -0.95 11.68 2.40
N ILE A 105 -2.28 11.62 2.46
CA ILE A 105 -3.01 11.18 3.66
C ILE A 105 -2.67 9.71 3.95
N GLY A 106 -2.67 8.86 2.92
CA GLY A 106 -2.22 7.48 3.04
C GLY A 106 -0.76 7.39 3.52
N GLY A 107 0.12 8.21 2.95
CA GLY A 107 1.53 8.28 3.35
C GLY A 107 1.71 8.66 4.82
N LEU A 108 0.93 9.63 5.30
CA LEU A 108 0.93 10.03 6.70
C LEU A 108 0.48 8.88 7.62
N LEU A 109 -0.55 8.14 7.25
CA LEU A 109 -0.98 6.96 8.01
C LEU A 109 0.10 5.88 8.06
N LEU A 110 0.82 5.65 6.96
CA LEU A 110 1.95 4.72 6.95
C LEU A 110 3.05 5.18 7.91
N VAL A 111 3.41 6.47 7.90
CA VAL A 111 4.39 7.06 8.84
C VAL A 111 3.93 6.88 10.29
N ILE A 112 2.67 7.18 10.60
CA ILE A 112 2.10 6.99 11.94
C ILE A 112 2.13 5.51 12.34
N GLY A 113 1.86 4.59 11.41
CA GLY A 113 1.95 3.15 11.66
C GLY A 113 3.35 2.72 12.11
N TRP A 114 4.40 3.21 11.43
CA TRP A 114 5.79 2.99 11.83
C TRP A 114 6.14 3.65 13.16
N LEU A 115 5.68 4.87 13.39
CA LEU A 115 5.88 5.56 14.67
C LEU A 115 5.24 4.78 15.83
N LEU A 116 4.01 4.29 15.65
CA LEU A 116 3.34 3.48 16.67
C LEU A 116 4.09 2.16 16.92
N LEU A 117 4.63 1.51 15.88
CA LEU A 117 5.50 0.35 16.09
C LEU A 117 6.70 0.70 16.95
N LEU A 118 7.42 1.79 16.63
CA LEU A 118 8.57 2.25 17.41
C LEU A 118 8.21 2.49 18.88
N LEU A 119 7.10 3.18 19.13
CA LEU A 119 6.65 3.53 20.49
C LEU A 119 6.13 2.34 21.30
N ASN A 120 5.69 1.25 20.65
CA ASN A 120 5.18 0.05 21.33
C ASN A 120 6.21 -1.10 21.35
N SER A 121 7.46 -0.84 20.97
CA SER A 121 8.54 -1.84 20.95
C SER A 121 9.34 -1.90 22.26
N PHE A 122 9.05 -1.02 23.20
CA PHE A 122 9.63 -0.94 24.54
C PHE A 122 8.51 -0.99 25.57
#